data_AF-A0A1Y2JC16-F1
#
_entry.id   AF-A0A1Y2JC16-F1
#
_cell.length_a   1.000
_cell.length_b   1.000
_cell.length_c   1.000
_cell.angle_alpha   90.00
_cell.angle_beta   90.00
_cell.angle_gamma   90.00
#
_symmetry.space_group_name_H-M   'P 1'
#
loop_
_entity.id
_entity.type
_entity.pdbx_description
1 polymer ?
#
loop_
_entity_poly.entity_id
_entity_poly.type
_entity_poly.pdbx_seq_one_letter_code
_entity_poly.pdbx_strand_id
1 'polypeptide(L)'
;MCVHRGSGVPRLKPRKRRPLGLAQPQTGVQVRGVEIVQCVQDVTNSVPLVADKATLVRLYLEPTSVSQPGQITAEIAWSRSGGGDTFLPALNSLRVDPGSPFSLREQREDIDKSLNFRLPAAAIGAGTLNLRISRIFQPGGGDLPAAAFNIAPVTFAAAPPLRIRVIGLRYKAGTTTVTPAAVHFSYLRSFLNRAYPVAALEWSHMVVDADFAAPFDDSTVDLANAQIAALRSREVSSGVDPRTHYYGLVDDNASNNFMRGKAFAIPGTPQPDTVASGPAGVPNGFAGDRDASYADWYGAHELGHTFGRFHPGFPPAAQDASDPTFPYENGCISKPDNKYVGVDTGDHELGLPAAALPGLTYHDVMTYADNQWLSAYTYQAIMTRLLEEDALGPPVA
;
A
#
# COMPACT_ATOMS: atom_id res chain seq x y z
N MET A 1 -15.23 -101.48 -25.02
CA MET A 1 -14.37 -100.76 -24.04
C MET A 1 -14.17 -99.34 -24.55
N CYS A 2 -14.28 -98.35 -23.66
CA CYS A 2 -14.03 -96.91 -23.84
C CYS A 2 -12.78 -96.58 -24.71
N VAL A 3 -12.58 -95.40 -25.30
CA VAL A 3 -12.55 -94.06 -24.68
C VAL A 3 -12.70 -92.94 -25.73
N HIS A 4 -13.30 -91.83 -25.30
CA HIS A 4 -13.49 -90.53 -25.95
C HIS A 4 -12.23 -89.85 -26.53
N ARG A 5 -12.43 -89.08 -27.61
CA ARG A 5 -11.66 -87.86 -27.94
C ARG A 5 -12.61 -86.69 -28.11
N GLY A 6 -12.32 -85.57 -27.44
CA GLY A 6 -12.81 -84.25 -27.85
C GLY A 6 -13.12 -83.29 -26.71
N SER A 7 -12.11 -82.71 -26.06
CA SER A 7 -12.25 -81.45 -25.34
C SER A 7 -11.19 -80.46 -25.82
N GLY A 8 -11.65 -79.37 -26.45
CA GLY A 8 -10.82 -78.30 -26.97
C GLY A 8 -10.37 -77.35 -25.87
N VAL A 9 -9.11 -76.92 -25.93
CA VAL A 9 -8.56 -75.83 -25.10
C VAL A 9 -8.40 -74.59 -25.98
N PRO A 10 -8.98 -73.42 -25.62
CA PRO A 10 -8.77 -72.18 -26.36
C PRO A 10 -7.36 -71.62 -26.14
N ARG A 11 -6.67 -71.21 -27.22
CA ARG A 11 -5.39 -70.48 -27.15
C ARG A 11 -5.60 -69.06 -26.61
N LEU A 12 -4.95 -68.72 -25.51
CA LEU A 12 -4.84 -67.36 -24.97
C LEU A 12 -4.06 -66.44 -25.92
N LYS A 13 -4.63 -65.27 -26.24
CA LYS A 13 -3.94 -64.21 -27.01
C LYS A 13 -2.83 -63.57 -26.15
N PRO A 14 -1.65 -63.24 -26.72
CA PRO A 14 -0.57 -62.64 -25.97
C PRO A 14 -0.93 -61.20 -25.54
N ARG A 15 -0.83 -60.92 -24.23
CA ARG A 15 -0.97 -59.58 -23.66
C ARG A 15 0.22 -58.72 -24.13
N LYS A 16 -0.04 -57.67 -24.91
CA LYS A 16 0.94 -56.62 -25.18
C LYS A 16 1.36 -55.97 -23.85
N ARG A 17 2.64 -56.08 -23.50
CA ARG A 17 3.22 -55.33 -22.38
C ARG A 17 3.17 -53.85 -22.73
N ARG A 18 2.44 -53.05 -21.93
CA ARG A 18 2.59 -51.59 -21.93
C ARG A 18 4.01 -51.27 -21.44
N PRO A 19 4.78 -50.40 -22.11
CA PRO A 19 6.00 -49.88 -21.53
C PRO A 19 5.63 -49.18 -20.22
N LEU A 20 6.39 -49.42 -19.15
CA LEU A 20 6.41 -48.48 -18.03
C LEU A 20 6.90 -47.16 -18.61
N GLY A 21 6.00 -46.19 -18.77
CA GLY A 21 6.41 -44.82 -19.01
C GLY A 21 7.29 -44.41 -17.84
N LEU A 22 8.53 -44.02 -18.13
CA LEU A 22 9.29 -43.19 -17.21
C LEU A 22 8.36 -42.04 -16.80
N ALA A 23 8.08 -41.92 -15.50
CA ALA A 23 7.39 -40.75 -15.00
C ALA A 23 8.16 -39.54 -15.53
N GLN A 24 7.49 -38.68 -16.30
CA GLN A 24 8.07 -37.38 -16.62
C GLN A 24 8.49 -36.76 -15.28
N PRO A 25 9.66 -36.11 -15.20
CA PRO A 25 10.02 -35.36 -14.01
C PRO A 25 8.83 -34.45 -13.72
N GLN A 26 8.15 -34.65 -12.59
CA GLN A 26 7.19 -33.65 -12.13
C GLN A 26 8.02 -32.40 -11.89
N THR A 27 7.98 -31.48 -12.85
CA THR A 27 8.40 -30.10 -12.61
C THR A 27 7.47 -29.63 -11.51
N GLY A 28 7.98 -29.51 -10.29
CA GLY A 28 7.21 -29.04 -9.15
C GLY A 28 6.58 -27.68 -9.44
N VAL A 29 5.60 -27.29 -8.63
CA VAL A 29 4.96 -25.98 -8.68
C VAL A 29 6.05 -24.92 -8.73
N GLN A 30 6.05 -24.12 -9.80
CA GLN A 30 7.01 -23.06 -10.03
C GLN A 30 6.48 -21.75 -9.48
N VAL A 31 7.42 -20.90 -9.05
CA VAL A 31 7.17 -19.58 -8.48
C VAL A 31 7.66 -18.53 -9.47
N ARG A 32 6.80 -17.56 -9.78
CA ARG A 32 7.12 -16.46 -10.70
C ARG A 32 7.81 -15.29 -9.99
N GLY A 33 7.54 -15.10 -8.70
CA GLY A 33 8.09 -13.98 -7.94
C GLY A 33 7.59 -13.94 -6.50
N VAL A 34 8.31 -13.18 -5.67
CA VAL A 34 7.92 -12.84 -4.30
C VAL A 34 8.14 -11.34 -4.10
N GLU A 35 7.09 -10.64 -3.71
CA GLU A 35 7.14 -9.22 -3.33
C GLU A 35 6.96 -9.05 -1.82
N ILE A 36 7.81 -8.24 -1.20
CA ILE A 36 7.71 -7.75 0.17
C ILE A 36 7.36 -6.27 0.07
N VAL A 37 6.13 -5.92 0.44
CA VAL A 37 5.51 -4.63 0.10
C VAL A 37 4.82 -3.98 1.29
N GLN A 38 4.97 -2.66 1.37
CA GLN A 38 4.38 -1.81 2.42
C GLN A 38 3.51 -0.68 1.86
N CYS A 39 3.65 -0.35 0.56
CA CYS A 39 2.88 0.68 -0.12
C CYS A 39 2.91 0.47 -1.64
N VAL A 40 4.11 0.38 -2.23
CA VAL A 40 4.33 0.16 -3.66
C VAL A 40 5.64 -0.59 -3.84
N GLN A 41 5.69 -1.53 -4.78
CA GLN A 41 6.87 -2.38 -4.95
C GLN A 41 7.03 -2.90 -6.38
N ASP A 42 8.24 -3.32 -6.72
CA ASP A 42 8.54 -4.14 -7.89
C ASP A 42 8.96 -5.56 -7.51
N VAL A 43 8.96 -6.48 -8.48
CA VAL A 43 9.28 -7.91 -8.24
C VAL A 43 10.72 -8.17 -7.77
N THR A 44 11.60 -7.17 -7.83
CA THR A 44 12.98 -7.24 -7.32
C THR A 44 13.11 -6.66 -5.90
N ASN A 45 12.02 -6.14 -5.32
CA ASN A 45 11.96 -5.53 -4.00
C ASN A 45 12.86 -4.30 -3.85
N SER A 46 12.89 -3.42 -4.87
CA SER A 46 13.81 -2.27 -4.89
C SER A 46 13.33 -1.05 -4.11
N VAL A 47 12.03 -0.92 -3.83
CA VAL A 47 11.50 0.19 -3.01
C VAL A 47 11.88 -0.04 -1.55
N PRO A 48 12.48 0.95 -0.84
CA PRO A 48 12.90 0.81 0.54
C PRO A 48 11.80 0.32 1.47
N LEU A 49 12.17 -0.57 2.41
CA LEU A 49 11.27 -1.08 3.45
C LEU A 49 11.56 -0.37 4.78
N VAL A 50 10.52 0.17 5.39
CA VAL A 50 10.58 0.84 6.69
C VAL A 50 10.35 -0.18 7.80
N ALA A 51 11.26 -0.22 8.77
CA ALA A 51 11.15 -1.07 9.96
C ALA A 51 9.83 -0.79 10.70
N ASP A 52 9.20 -1.84 11.21
CA ASP A 52 7.96 -1.80 11.99
C ASP A 52 6.71 -1.31 11.24
N LYS A 53 6.82 -1.02 9.93
CA LYS A 53 5.67 -0.71 9.08
C LYS A 53 4.97 -1.99 8.63
N ALA A 54 3.63 -1.98 8.63
CA ALA A 54 2.81 -3.10 8.17
C ALA A 54 3.28 -3.60 6.80
N THR A 55 3.57 -4.90 6.71
CA THR A 55 4.21 -5.49 5.52
C THR A 55 3.48 -6.74 5.09
N LEU A 56 3.17 -6.82 3.79
CA LEU A 56 2.69 -8.02 3.14
C LEU A 56 3.81 -8.68 2.34
N VAL A 57 3.83 -10.01 2.33
CA VAL A 57 4.54 -10.81 1.35
C VAL A 57 3.53 -11.38 0.37
N ARG A 58 3.78 -11.26 -0.92
CA ARG A 58 2.94 -11.78 -1.99
C ARG A 58 3.73 -12.79 -2.81
N LEU A 59 3.25 -14.03 -2.85
CA LEU A 59 3.86 -15.13 -3.58
C LEU A 59 3.05 -15.41 -4.86
N TYR A 60 3.73 -15.37 -6.01
CA TYR A 60 3.14 -15.57 -7.33
C TYR A 60 3.51 -16.95 -7.88
N LEU A 61 2.51 -17.73 -8.28
CA LEU A 61 2.71 -19.08 -8.80
C LEU A 61 2.68 -19.09 -10.33
N GLU A 62 3.33 -20.07 -10.96
CA GLU A 62 3.19 -20.37 -12.38
C GLU A 62 2.00 -21.33 -12.58
N PRO A 63 0.83 -20.87 -13.06
CA PRO A 63 -0.35 -21.72 -13.11
C PRO A 63 -0.17 -22.97 -13.97
N THR A 64 0.64 -22.85 -15.04
CA THR A 64 0.90 -23.96 -15.97
C THR A 64 1.83 -25.04 -15.40
N SER A 65 2.46 -24.79 -14.24
CA SER A 65 3.29 -25.79 -13.54
C SER A 65 2.49 -26.75 -12.67
N VAL A 66 1.19 -26.49 -12.47
CA VAL A 66 0.29 -27.35 -11.70
C VAL A 66 -0.34 -28.38 -12.63
N SER A 67 -0.44 -29.64 -12.20
CA SER A 67 -0.90 -30.73 -13.05
C SER A 67 -2.42 -30.76 -13.28
N GLN A 68 -3.22 -30.23 -12.35
CA GLN A 68 -4.68 -30.20 -12.40
C GLN A 68 -5.22 -28.95 -11.68
N PRO A 69 -6.41 -28.44 -12.05
CA PRO A 69 -7.03 -27.34 -11.34
C PRO A 69 -7.28 -27.67 -9.87
N GLY A 70 -7.02 -26.72 -8.97
CA GLY A 70 -7.20 -26.96 -7.53
C GLY A 70 -6.91 -25.75 -6.66
N GLN A 71 -7.22 -25.89 -5.37
CA GLN A 71 -6.83 -24.92 -4.35
C GLN A 71 -5.40 -25.21 -3.90
N ILE A 72 -4.58 -24.17 -3.85
CA ILE A 72 -3.20 -24.21 -3.39
C ILE A 72 -3.04 -23.18 -2.28
N THR A 73 -2.28 -23.53 -1.25
CA THR A 73 -1.80 -22.60 -0.24
C THR A 73 -0.31 -22.86 0.02
N ALA A 74 0.30 -22.04 0.87
CA ALA A 74 1.72 -22.15 1.17
C ALA A 74 2.02 -21.72 2.60
N GLU A 75 3.23 -22.07 3.03
CA GLU A 75 3.85 -21.59 4.25
C GLU A 75 5.22 -21.06 3.88
N ILE A 76 5.56 -19.88 4.38
CA ILE A 76 6.92 -19.33 4.29
C ILE A 76 7.63 -19.52 5.62
N ALA A 77 8.95 -19.61 5.56
CA ALA A 77 9.80 -19.47 6.73
C ALA A 77 10.52 -18.12 6.64
N TRP A 78 10.64 -17.44 7.77
CA TRP A 78 11.37 -16.21 7.90
C TRP A 78 12.37 -16.30 9.05
N SER A 79 13.49 -15.60 8.90
CA SER A 79 14.51 -15.48 9.94
C SER A 79 15.22 -14.13 9.86
N ARG A 80 15.71 -13.68 11.02
CA ARG A 80 16.54 -12.48 11.17
C ARG A 80 18.00 -12.92 11.29
N SER A 81 18.93 -11.99 11.06
CA SER A 81 20.37 -12.29 11.15
C SER A 81 20.74 -13.00 12.46
N GLY A 82 21.25 -14.23 12.35
CA GLY A 82 21.65 -15.08 13.49
C GLY A 82 20.51 -15.83 14.20
N GLY A 83 19.25 -15.65 13.77
CA GLY A 83 18.08 -16.35 14.31
C GLY A 83 17.72 -17.63 13.56
N GLY A 84 16.94 -18.50 14.20
CA GLY A 84 16.32 -19.66 13.55
C GLY A 84 15.10 -19.29 12.71
N ASP A 85 14.66 -20.23 11.88
CA ASP A 85 13.45 -20.07 11.06
C ASP A 85 12.18 -20.09 11.91
N THR A 86 11.27 -19.16 11.61
CA THR A 86 9.89 -19.15 12.08
C THR A 86 8.95 -19.31 10.90
N PHE A 87 7.91 -20.13 11.05
CA PHE A 87 6.99 -20.48 9.97
C PHE A 87 5.73 -19.61 10.01
N LEU A 88 5.26 -19.20 8.84
CA LEU A 88 4.11 -18.33 8.65
C LEU A 88 3.22 -18.88 7.53
N PRO A 89 1.98 -19.33 7.83
CA PRO A 89 1.05 -19.77 6.81
C PRO A 89 0.50 -18.59 6.00
N ALA A 90 0.09 -18.86 4.76
CA ALA A 90 -0.62 -17.87 3.94
C ALA A 90 -1.98 -17.53 4.56
N LEU A 91 -2.42 -16.29 4.37
CA LEU A 91 -3.73 -15.79 4.80
C LEU A 91 -4.87 -16.40 3.96
N ASN A 92 -4.56 -16.87 2.76
CA ASN A 92 -5.54 -17.36 1.79
C ASN A 92 -5.10 -18.66 1.11
N SER A 93 -6.05 -19.24 0.37
CA SER A 93 -5.80 -20.25 -0.65
C SER A 93 -6.10 -19.64 -2.02
N LEU A 94 -5.32 -20.02 -3.02
CA LEU A 94 -5.42 -19.57 -4.39
C LEU A 94 -5.94 -20.72 -5.27
N ARG A 95 -7.00 -20.46 -6.03
CA ARG A 95 -7.45 -21.41 -7.05
C ARG A 95 -6.58 -21.26 -8.28
N VAL A 96 -5.83 -22.29 -8.61
CA VAL A 96 -4.97 -22.33 -9.80
C VAL A 96 -5.57 -23.29 -10.81
N ASP A 97 -5.69 -22.85 -12.06
CA ASP A 97 -6.16 -23.66 -13.18
C ASP A 97 -5.14 -23.59 -14.33
N PRO A 98 -4.39 -24.68 -14.64
CA PRO A 98 -3.44 -24.68 -15.75
C PRO A 98 -4.11 -24.48 -17.12
N GLY A 99 -5.42 -24.74 -17.26
CA GLY A 99 -6.21 -24.48 -18.46
C GLY A 99 -6.70 -23.03 -18.59
N SER A 100 -6.62 -22.24 -17.52
CA SER A 100 -6.93 -20.80 -17.52
C SER A 100 -5.87 -20.04 -16.71
N PRO A 101 -4.63 -19.97 -17.22
CA PRO A 101 -3.52 -19.39 -16.48
C PRO A 101 -3.61 -17.87 -16.44
N PHE A 102 -3.53 -17.28 -15.25
CA PHE A 102 -3.33 -15.84 -15.08
C PHE A 102 -1.84 -15.48 -15.21
N SER A 103 -1.57 -14.40 -15.94
CA SER A 103 -0.25 -13.81 -16.14
C SER A 103 0.32 -13.23 -14.83
N LEU A 104 1.64 -13.01 -14.77
CA LEU A 104 2.26 -12.34 -13.62
C LEU A 104 1.65 -10.95 -13.38
N ARG A 105 1.32 -10.22 -14.46
CA ARG A 105 0.68 -8.91 -14.36
C ARG A 105 -0.66 -9.00 -13.63
N GLU A 106 -1.53 -9.90 -14.06
CA GLU A 106 -2.82 -10.12 -13.39
C GLU A 106 -2.66 -10.54 -11.93
N GLN A 107 -1.66 -11.37 -11.61
CA GLN A 107 -1.38 -11.75 -10.22
C GLN A 107 -0.93 -10.59 -9.35
N ARG A 108 -0.17 -9.63 -9.92
CA ARG A 108 0.29 -8.46 -9.19
C ARG A 108 -0.83 -7.43 -9.01
N GLU A 109 -1.63 -7.22 -10.05
CA GLU A 109 -2.73 -6.25 -10.08
C GLU A 109 -3.99 -6.69 -9.29
N ASP A 110 -4.03 -7.94 -8.81
CA ASP A 110 -5.17 -8.49 -8.06
C ASP A 110 -4.69 -9.23 -6.79
N ILE A 111 -5.16 -8.79 -5.62
CA ILE A 111 -4.74 -9.37 -4.33
C ILE A 111 -5.14 -10.84 -4.22
N ASP A 112 -6.27 -11.23 -4.82
CA ASP A 112 -6.84 -12.58 -4.74
C ASP A 112 -6.16 -13.57 -5.68
N LYS A 113 -5.32 -13.09 -6.61
CA LYS A 113 -4.52 -13.91 -7.54
C LYS A 113 -3.10 -14.19 -7.02
N SER A 114 -2.87 -14.01 -5.72
CA SER A 114 -1.60 -14.30 -5.06
C SER A 114 -1.79 -14.99 -3.72
N LEU A 115 -0.77 -15.70 -3.24
CA LEU A 115 -0.74 -16.17 -1.86
C LEU A 115 -0.14 -15.07 -1.00
N ASN A 116 -0.92 -14.56 -0.05
CA ASN A 116 -0.57 -13.39 0.75
C ASN A 116 -0.20 -13.79 2.17
N PHE A 117 0.79 -13.12 2.74
CA PHE A 117 1.23 -13.31 4.12
C PHE A 117 1.38 -11.94 4.79
N ARG A 118 0.88 -11.78 6.00
CA ARG A 118 1.16 -10.59 6.81
C ARG A 118 2.31 -10.90 7.76
N LEU A 119 3.43 -10.20 7.59
CA LEU A 119 4.59 -10.41 8.45
C LEU A 119 4.28 -9.95 9.88
N PRO A 120 4.64 -10.74 10.91
CA PRO A 120 4.47 -10.33 12.30
C PRO A 120 5.48 -9.25 12.69
N ALA A 121 5.20 -8.50 13.77
CA ALA A 121 6.09 -7.45 14.27
C ALA A 121 7.55 -7.91 14.45
N ALA A 122 7.76 -9.14 14.92
CA ALA A 122 9.10 -9.71 15.11
C ALA A 122 9.90 -9.90 13.80
N ALA A 123 9.25 -9.93 12.63
CA ALA A 123 9.91 -10.09 11.33
C ALA A 123 10.30 -8.75 10.69
N ILE A 124 9.59 -7.67 11.02
CA ILE A 124 9.68 -6.37 10.34
C ILE A 124 10.52 -5.33 11.09
N GLY A 125 11.17 -5.70 12.20
CA GLY A 125 12.11 -4.80 12.87
C GLY A 125 13.31 -4.40 12.00
N ALA A 126 14.08 -3.40 12.44
CA ALA A 126 15.22 -2.89 11.69
C ALA A 126 16.33 -3.94 11.46
N GLY A 127 16.84 -4.03 10.23
CA GLY A 127 17.86 -4.98 9.79
C GLY A 127 17.37 -5.99 8.73
N THR A 128 18.21 -7.00 8.45
CA THR A 128 17.98 -7.96 7.36
C THR A 128 16.95 -9.03 7.72
N LEU A 129 16.03 -9.27 6.78
CA LEU A 129 15.07 -10.36 6.77
C LEU A 129 15.44 -11.37 5.68
N ASN A 130 15.53 -12.64 6.06
CA ASN A 130 15.62 -13.76 5.13
C ASN A 130 14.25 -14.43 5.04
N LEU A 131 13.83 -14.76 3.82
CA LEU A 131 12.61 -15.49 3.54
C LEU A 131 12.94 -16.73 2.70
N ARG A 132 12.21 -17.81 2.93
CA ARG A 132 12.17 -18.96 2.02
C ARG A 132 10.77 -19.54 1.99
N ILE A 133 10.44 -20.21 0.90
CA ILE A 133 9.21 -21.00 0.82
C ILE A 133 9.45 -22.28 1.61
N SER A 134 8.65 -22.50 2.67
CA SER A 134 8.73 -23.71 3.50
C SER A 134 8.09 -24.88 2.78
N ARG A 135 6.84 -24.67 2.32
CA ARG A 135 6.07 -25.67 1.57
C ARG A 135 4.96 -25.02 0.77
N ILE A 136 4.57 -25.68 -0.31
CA ILE A 136 3.37 -25.41 -1.10
C ILE A 136 2.52 -26.68 -1.03
N PHE A 137 1.22 -26.55 -0.72
CA PHE A 137 0.37 -27.71 -0.47
C PHE A 137 -1.08 -27.45 -0.84
N GLN A 138 -1.85 -28.54 -1.01
CA GLN A 138 -3.30 -28.45 -1.16
C GLN A 138 -3.95 -28.37 0.22
N PRO A 139 -4.90 -27.45 0.48
CA PRO A 139 -5.63 -27.42 1.75
C PRO A 139 -6.31 -28.77 2.03
N GLY A 140 -6.02 -29.37 3.19
CA GLY A 140 -6.50 -30.71 3.56
C GLY A 140 -5.83 -31.87 2.83
N GLY A 141 -4.87 -31.59 1.94
CA GLY A 141 -4.06 -32.56 1.22
C GLY A 141 -2.60 -32.55 1.66
N GLY A 142 -1.74 -33.15 0.83
CA GLY A 142 -0.30 -33.20 1.06
C GLY A 142 0.47 -32.06 0.40
N ASP A 143 1.78 -32.04 0.69
CA ASP A 143 2.72 -31.12 0.05
C ASP A 143 2.82 -31.42 -1.45
N LEU A 144 2.85 -30.34 -2.24
CA LEU A 144 3.11 -30.38 -3.66
C LEU A 144 4.62 -30.23 -3.87
N PRO A 145 5.26 -31.04 -4.75
CA PRO A 145 6.63 -30.78 -5.15
C PRO A 145 6.74 -29.35 -5.66
N ALA A 146 7.73 -28.59 -5.20
CA ALA A 146 7.97 -27.21 -5.61
C ALA A 146 9.36 -27.09 -6.23
N ALA A 147 9.47 -26.28 -7.28
CA ALA A 147 10.78 -25.92 -7.82
C ALA A 147 11.53 -25.03 -6.81
N ALA A 148 12.85 -25.17 -6.73
CA ALA A 148 13.65 -24.29 -5.89
C ALA A 148 13.49 -22.84 -6.36
N PHE A 149 13.23 -21.93 -5.42
CA PHE A 149 13.11 -20.51 -5.67
C PHE A 149 13.91 -19.76 -4.62
N ASN A 150 14.84 -18.90 -5.06
CA ASN A 150 15.66 -18.11 -4.16
C ASN A 150 15.03 -16.72 -3.95
N ILE A 151 14.74 -16.38 -2.70
CA ILE A 151 14.30 -15.04 -2.33
C ILE A 151 15.55 -14.31 -1.83
N ALA A 152 15.90 -13.19 -2.46
CA ALA A 152 17.00 -12.37 -1.99
C ALA A 152 16.68 -11.78 -0.60
N PRO A 153 17.64 -11.71 0.34
CA PRO A 153 17.43 -11.03 1.61
C PRO A 153 17.08 -9.56 1.38
N VAL A 154 16.14 -9.05 2.17
CA VAL A 154 15.75 -7.63 2.17
C VAL A 154 16.14 -6.97 3.47
N THR A 155 16.30 -5.66 3.49
CA THR A 155 16.65 -4.89 4.70
C THR A 155 15.55 -3.90 5.04
N PHE A 156 15.12 -3.93 6.29
CA PHE A 156 14.22 -2.94 6.87
C PHE A 156 15.06 -1.83 7.49
N ALA A 157 14.91 -0.61 7.00
CA ALA A 157 15.59 0.57 7.52
C ALA A 157 14.73 1.25 8.59
N ALA A 158 15.34 1.71 9.67
CA ALA A 158 14.65 2.60 10.60
C ALA A 158 14.26 3.90 9.89
N ALA A 159 13.08 4.42 10.19
CA ALA A 159 12.62 5.73 9.73
C ALA A 159 12.00 6.49 10.91
N PRO A 160 12.09 7.82 10.94
CA PRO A 160 11.45 8.63 11.97
C PRO A 160 9.92 8.52 11.88
N PRO A 161 9.20 8.70 12.99
CA PRO A 161 7.76 8.84 12.94
C PRO A 161 7.38 10.14 12.23
N LEU A 162 6.20 10.18 11.60
CA LEU A 162 5.61 11.45 11.21
C LEU A 162 4.94 12.07 12.44
N ARG A 163 5.48 13.21 12.87
CA ARG A 163 4.95 14.05 13.95
C ARG A 163 3.90 14.97 13.36
N ILE A 164 2.66 14.82 13.77
CA ILE A 164 1.57 15.56 13.16
C ILE A 164 0.53 16.04 14.18
N ARG A 165 0.19 17.31 14.03
CA ARG A 165 -0.86 18.01 14.75
C ARG A 165 -1.96 18.41 13.78
N VAL A 166 -3.13 17.78 13.86
CA VAL A 166 -4.26 18.09 12.98
C VAL A 166 -5.25 19.01 13.69
N ILE A 167 -5.55 20.16 13.08
CA ILE A 167 -6.45 21.18 13.62
C ILE A 167 -7.74 21.18 12.80
N GLY A 168 -8.83 20.71 13.39
CA GLY A 168 -10.16 20.88 12.83
C GLY A 168 -10.63 22.32 12.97
N LEU A 169 -10.99 22.97 11.86
CA LEU A 169 -11.45 24.35 11.84
C LEU A 169 -12.99 24.38 11.80
N ARG A 170 -13.59 24.76 12.94
CA ARG A 170 -15.05 24.88 13.10
C ARG A 170 -15.49 26.27 12.67
N TYR A 171 -16.41 26.35 11.71
CA TYR A 171 -16.83 27.63 11.13
C TYR A 171 -18.36 27.80 11.13
N LYS A 172 -18.82 29.01 10.79
CA LYS A 172 -20.24 29.32 10.62
C LYS A 172 -20.66 29.25 9.16
N ALA A 173 -21.75 28.54 8.88
CA ALA A 173 -22.48 28.57 7.62
C ALA A 173 -23.88 29.15 7.89
N GLY A 174 -24.00 30.48 7.75
CA GLY A 174 -25.16 31.21 8.27
C GLY A 174 -25.28 31.02 9.79
N THR A 175 -26.40 30.46 10.26
CA THR A 175 -26.62 30.19 11.68
C THR A 175 -26.04 28.85 12.14
N THR A 176 -25.69 27.96 11.22
CA THR A 176 -25.21 26.60 11.52
C THR A 176 -23.73 26.64 11.85
N THR A 177 -23.33 25.94 12.91
CA THR A 177 -21.92 25.65 13.18
C THR A 177 -21.54 24.35 12.50
N VAL A 178 -20.54 24.38 11.63
CA VAL A 178 -20.01 23.20 10.93
C VAL A 178 -18.69 22.82 11.58
N THR A 179 -18.50 21.54 11.88
CA THR A 179 -17.30 21.01 12.55
C THR A 179 -16.87 19.70 11.88
N PRO A 180 -15.59 19.50 11.56
CA PRO A 180 -15.11 18.23 11.04
C PRO A 180 -15.46 17.06 11.97
N ALA A 181 -16.12 16.05 11.41
CA ALA A 181 -16.46 14.83 12.15
C ALA A 181 -15.21 13.98 12.48
N ALA A 182 -15.28 13.20 13.56
CA ALA A 182 -14.20 12.33 14.01
C ALA A 182 -13.72 11.33 12.93
N VAL A 183 -14.64 10.89 12.06
CA VAL A 183 -14.33 9.97 10.96
C VAL A 183 -13.27 10.52 10.02
N HIS A 184 -13.29 11.83 9.73
CA HIS A 184 -12.31 12.47 8.83
C HIS A 184 -10.89 12.40 9.39
N PHE A 185 -10.74 12.56 10.71
CA PHE A 185 -9.44 12.42 11.38
C PHE A 185 -8.96 10.96 11.36
N SER A 186 -9.86 10.00 11.58
CA SER A 186 -9.50 8.58 11.57
C SER A 186 -9.04 8.11 10.20
N TYR A 187 -9.72 8.53 9.13
CA TYR A 187 -9.36 8.17 7.75
C TYR A 187 -8.03 8.82 7.33
N LEU A 188 -7.81 10.11 7.63
CA LEU A 188 -6.50 10.75 7.40
C LEU A 188 -5.37 10.05 8.14
N ARG A 189 -5.55 9.77 9.44
CA ARG A 189 -4.55 9.04 10.23
C ARG A 189 -4.27 7.66 9.64
N SER A 190 -5.30 6.96 9.20
CA SER A 190 -5.17 5.62 8.62
C SER A 190 -4.41 5.67 7.29
N PHE A 191 -4.79 6.56 6.36
CA PHE A 191 -4.11 6.66 5.07
C PHE A 191 -2.64 7.03 5.20
N LEU A 192 -2.29 7.98 6.08
CA LEU A 192 -0.89 8.29 6.36
C LEU A 192 -0.14 7.06 6.89
N ASN A 193 -0.72 6.28 7.81
CA ASN A 193 -0.09 5.05 8.30
C ASN A 193 0.07 3.98 7.20
N ARG A 194 -0.88 3.86 6.26
CA ARG A 194 -0.82 2.84 5.21
C ARG A 194 0.10 3.24 4.07
N ALA A 195 -0.02 4.48 3.58
CA ALA A 195 0.63 4.90 2.34
C ALA A 195 2.00 5.58 2.56
N TYR A 196 2.16 6.46 3.56
CA TYR A 196 3.41 7.19 3.75
C TYR A 196 4.57 6.28 4.21
N PRO A 197 5.84 6.65 3.97
CA PRO A 197 7.03 5.90 4.38
C PRO A 197 7.32 5.99 5.89
N VAL A 198 6.31 5.72 6.73
CA VAL A 198 6.38 5.75 8.19
C VAL A 198 5.77 4.49 8.79
N ALA A 199 6.34 4.06 9.91
CA ALA A 199 5.81 2.97 10.73
C ALA A 199 4.86 3.45 11.83
N ALA A 200 4.99 4.73 12.23
CA ALA A 200 4.19 5.31 13.29
C ALA A 200 3.90 6.78 13.02
N LEU A 201 2.75 7.22 13.51
CA LEU A 201 2.36 8.62 13.60
C LEU A 201 2.38 9.05 15.08
N GLU A 202 3.20 10.06 15.38
CA GLU A 202 3.05 10.83 16.62
C GLU A 202 1.89 11.81 16.42
N TRP A 203 0.68 11.29 16.61
CA TRP A 203 -0.55 11.95 16.23
C TRP A 203 -1.20 12.69 17.41
N SER A 204 -1.64 13.91 17.16
CA SER A 204 -2.61 14.59 18.01
C SER A 204 -3.56 15.46 17.18
N HIS A 205 -4.79 15.67 17.64
CA HIS A 205 -5.72 16.59 16.99
C HIS A 205 -6.50 17.44 17.99
N MET A 206 -7.09 18.54 17.52
CA MET A 206 -8.05 19.33 18.28
C MET A 206 -9.01 20.04 17.31
N VAL A 207 -10.07 20.63 17.85
CA VAL A 207 -10.96 21.50 17.09
C VAL A 207 -10.90 22.91 17.68
N VAL A 208 -10.79 23.92 16.83
CA VAL A 208 -10.83 25.34 17.19
C VAL A 208 -11.88 26.06 16.35
N ASP A 209 -12.32 27.24 16.81
CA ASP A 209 -13.11 28.13 15.97
C ASP A 209 -12.23 28.73 14.87
N ALA A 210 -12.72 28.68 13.64
CA ALA A 210 -12.07 29.25 12.47
C ALA A 210 -12.18 30.77 12.46
N ASP A 211 -11.16 31.45 11.95
CA ASP A 211 -11.17 32.91 11.77
C ASP A 211 -11.93 33.34 10.48
N PHE A 212 -12.68 32.41 9.88
CA PHE A 212 -13.47 32.59 8.67
C PHE A 212 -14.85 31.93 8.79
N ALA A 213 -15.74 32.25 7.85
CA ALA A 213 -17.09 31.71 7.76
C ALA A 213 -17.45 31.47 6.29
N ALA A 214 -18.48 30.67 6.05
CA ALA A 214 -19.05 30.49 4.72
C ALA A 214 -19.89 31.71 4.28
N PRO A 215 -20.04 31.95 2.96
CA PRO A 215 -19.54 31.13 1.85
C PRO A 215 -18.02 31.23 1.67
N PHE A 216 -17.41 30.13 1.26
CA PHE A 216 -15.97 30.07 0.99
C PHE A 216 -15.63 30.63 -0.39
N ASP A 217 -14.39 31.11 -0.50
CA ASP A 217 -13.75 31.57 -1.72
C ASP A 217 -12.28 31.12 -1.76
N ASP A 218 -11.57 31.49 -2.83
CA ASP A 218 -10.16 31.11 -3.04
C ASP A 218 -9.21 31.63 -1.93
N SER A 219 -9.61 32.65 -1.17
CA SER A 219 -8.81 33.21 -0.07
C SER A 219 -9.00 32.48 1.25
N THR A 220 -10.06 31.68 1.37
CA THR A 220 -10.43 30.99 2.63
C THR A 220 -9.31 30.03 3.08
N VAL A 221 -8.66 29.34 2.15
CA VAL A 221 -7.54 28.43 2.46
C VAL A 221 -6.31 29.19 2.96
N ASP A 222 -6.08 30.41 2.49
CA ASP A 222 -4.98 31.25 2.96
C ASP A 222 -5.25 31.73 4.40
N LEU A 223 -6.51 32.04 4.75
CA LEU A 223 -6.92 32.32 6.12
C LEU A 223 -6.75 31.10 7.04
N ALA A 224 -7.13 29.91 6.58
CA ALA A 224 -6.92 28.67 7.30
C ALA A 224 -5.43 28.45 7.59
N ASN A 225 -4.58 28.51 6.56
CA ASN A 225 -3.14 28.34 6.72
C ASN A 225 -2.51 29.40 7.65
N ALA A 226 -2.95 30.66 7.57
CA ALA A 226 -2.48 31.71 8.48
C ALA A 226 -2.84 31.39 9.95
N GLN A 227 -4.06 30.91 10.20
CA GLN A 227 -4.49 30.51 11.54
C GLN A 227 -3.70 29.30 12.06
N ILE A 228 -3.49 28.28 11.22
CA ILE A 228 -2.71 27.09 11.57
C ILE A 228 -1.25 27.45 11.86
N ALA A 229 -0.62 28.30 11.04
CA ALA A 229 0.75 28.77 11.26
C ALA A 229 0.88 29.54 12.59
N ALA A 230 -0.10 30.38 12.93
CA ALA A 230 -0.13 31.10 14.20
C ALA A 230 -0.29 30.16 15.40
N LEU A 231 -1.16 29.14 15.30
CA LEU A 231 -1.31 28.11 16.32
C LEU A 231 -0.02 27.31 16.52
N ARG A 232 0.58 26.85 15.42
CA ARG A 232 1.86 26.15 15.44
C ARG A 232 2.94 26.96 16.14
N SER A 233 3.11 28.22 15.75
CA SER A 233 4.12 29.11 16.35
C SER A 233 3.97 29.20 17.87
N ARG A 234 2.73 29.36 18.36
CA ARG A 234 2.45 29.37 19.81
C ARG A 234 2.73 28.02 20.47
N GLU A 235 2.23 26.92 19.92
CA GLU A 235 2.40 25.59 20.52
C GLU A 235 3.88 25.16 20.56
N VAL A 236 4.64 25.42 19.49
CA VAL A 236 6.09 25.18 19.44
C VAL A 236 6.83 26.05 20.47
N SER A 237 6.46 27.33 20.59
CA SER A 237 7.04 28.21 21.62
C SER A 237 6.72 27.74 23.05
N SER A 238 5.67 26.93 23.23
CA SER A 238 5.29 26.32 24.50
C SER A 238 5.83 24.90 24.71
N GLY A 239 6.69 24.41 23.81
CA GLY A 239 7.42 23.14 23.99
C GLY A 239 6.98 21.98 23.09
N VAL A 240 6.08 22.19 22.12
CA VAL A 240 5.85 21.19 21.07
C VAL A 240 7.10 21.08 20.18
N ASP A 241 7.45 19.85 19.78
CA ASP A 241 8.59 19.60 18.90
C ASP A 241 8.41 20.38 17.57
N PRO A 242 9.36 21.24 17.16
CA PRO A 242 9.30 22.05 15.95
C PRO A 242 9.27 21.22 14.66
N ARG A 243 9.60 19.93 14.74
CA ARG A 243 9.47 18.99 13.62
C ARG A 243 8.03 18.48 13.44
N THR A 244 7.12 18.89 14.32
CA THR A 244 5.69 18.56 14.19
C THR A 244 5.08 19.35 13.04
N HIS A 245 4.58 18.62 12.05
CA HIS A 245 3.80 19.16 10.95
C HIS A 245 2.40 19.52 11.42
N TYR A 246 1.86 20.64 10.93
CA TYR A 246 0.50 21.09 11.25
C TYR A 246 -0.36 21.07 10.00
N TYR A 247 -1.53 20.44 10.12
CA TYR A 247 -2.50 20.33 9.04
C TYR A 247 -3.89 20.81 9.48
N GLY A 248 -4.49 21.71 8.71
CA GLY A 248 -5.86 22.17 8.89
C GLY A 248 -6.87 21.26 8.19
N LEU A 249 -7.92 20.87 8.90
CA LEU A 249 -9.00 20.03 8.36
C LEU A 249 -10.32 20.81 8.40
N VAL A 250 -10.98 20.97 7.24
CA VAL A 250 -12.19 21.78 7.10
C VAL A 250 -13.30 20.98 6.46
N ASP A 251 -14.43 20.82 7.15
CA ASP A 251 -15.59 20.09 6.64
C ASP A 251 -16.28 20.86 5.49
N ASP A 252 -16.70 20.17 4.44
CA ASP A 252 -17.34 20.77 3.27
C ASP A 252 -18.84 21.05 3.44
N ASN A 253 -19.41 20.73 4.61
CA ASN A 253 -20.82 20.85 4.94
C ASN A 253 -21.72 20.16 3.91
N ALA A 254 -21.48 18.86 3.68
CA ALA A 254 -22.19 18.07 2.68
C ALA A 254 -22.09 18.70 1.27
N SER A 255 -20.86 19.04 0.90
CA SER A 255 -20.46 19.66 -0.38
C SER A 255 -21.05 21.05 -0.64
N ASN A 256 -21.64 21.70 0.35
CA ASN A 256 -22.17 23.06 0.21
C ASN A 256 -21.09 24.14 0.31
N ASN A 257 -19.92 23.83 0.89
CA ASN A 257 -18.84 24.79 1.16
C ASN A 257 -17.49 24.09 1.00
N PHE A 258 -17.09 23.79 -0.24
CA PHE A 258 -15.81 23.15 -0.50
C PHE A 258 -14.66 24.16 -0.44
N MET A 259 -13.72 23.98 0.49
CA MET A 259 -12.46 24.75 0.55
C MET A 259 -11.38 23.97 -0.20
N ARG A 260 -10.96 24.44 -1.37
CA ARG A 260 -9.84 23.79 -2.08
C ARG A 260 -8.59 23.81 -1.19
N GLY A 261 -7.94 22.65 -1.07
CA GLY A 261 -6.73 22.51 -0.26
C GLY A 261 -5.55 23.30 -0.84
N LYS A 262 -4.62 23.66 0.04
CA LYS A 262 -3.39 24.34 -0.31
C LYS A 262 -2.36 24.21 0.80
N ALA A 263 -1.13 23.82 0.46
CA ALA A 263 0.03 24.05 1.32
C ALA A 263 0.49 25.51 1.27
N PHE A 264 0.91 26.05 2.41
CA PHE A 264 1.38 27.43 2.52
C PHE A 264 2.61 27.69 1.64
N ALA A 265 3.47 26.69 1.48
CA ALA A 265 4.61 26.67 0.57
C ALA A 265 4.92 25.22 0.14
N ILE A 266 5.81 25.08 -0.84
CA ILE A 266 6.39 23.79 -1.26
C ILE A 266 7.91 23.89 -1.07
N PRO A 267 8.45 23.46 0.08
CA PRO A 267 9.83 23.76 0.45
C PRO A 267 10.84 22.87 -0.29
N GLY A 268 11.91 23.49 -0.81
CA GLY A 268 13.04 22.78 -1.42
C GLY A 268 13.98 22.14 -0.39
N THR A 269 13.95 22.59 0.86
CA THR A 269 14.77 22.12 1.98
C THR A 269 13.90 21.66 3.15
N PRO A 270 14.45 20.99 4.19
CA PRO A 270 13.68 20.57 5.36
C PRO A 270 13.04 21.78 6.06
N GLN A 271 11.70 21.86 6.06
CA GLN A 271 10.93 22.97 6.61
C GLN A 271 9.62 22.46 7.24
N PRO A 272 9.70 21.76 8.39
CA PRO A 272 8.53 21.22 9.08
C PRO A 272 7.60 22.30 9.65
N ASP A 273 7.96 23.59 9.50
CA ASP A 273 7.12 24.74 9.78
C ASP A 273 6.15 25.12 8.66
N THR A 274 6.29 24.50 7.48
CA THR A 274 5.32 24.65 6.40
C THR A 274 4.01 23.96 6.78
N VAL A 275 2.93 24.73 6.85
CA VAL A 275 1.60 24.20 7.14
C VAL A 275 0.80 23.98 5.85
N ALA A 276 -0.23 23.15 5.94
CA ALA A 276 -1.21 23.00 4.86
C ALA A 276 -2.60 22.83 5.43
N SER A 277 -3.62 23.06 4.61
CA SER A 277 -5.01 22.84 4.99
C SER A 277 -5.78 22.25 3.81
N GLY A 278 -6.79 21.44 4.10
CA GLY A 278 -7.62 20.84 3.06
C GLY A 278 -9.02 20.47 3.53
N PRO A 279 -9.89 20.15 2.56
CA PRO A 279 -11.28 19.84 2.80
C PRO A 279 -11.47 18.43 3.36
N ALA A 280 -12.62 18.20 3.96
CA ALA A 280 -13.10 16.92 4.44
C ALA A 280 -14.58 16.79 4.17
N GLY A 281 -15.02 15.58 3.86
CA GLY A 281 -16.44 15.28 3.62
C GLY A 281 -16.60 13.83 3.18
N VAL A 282 -17.83 13.44 2.90
CA VAL A 282 -18.15 12.12 2.34
C VAL A 282 -17.95 12.16 0.83
N PRO A 283 -17.11 11.28 0.24
CA PRO A 283 -16.74 11.37 -1.18
C PRO A 283 -17.90 11.23 -2.15
N ASN A 284 -18.88 10.36 -1.87
CA ASN A 284 -19.97 10.01 -2.79
C ASN A 284 -19.45 9.67 -4.22
N GLY A 285 -18.29 9.04 -4.34
CA GLY A 285 -17.63 8.72 -5.61
C GLY A 285 -16.61 9.76 -6.12
N PHE A 286 -16.39 10.85 -5.38
CA PHE A 286 -15.37 11.85 -5.71
C PHE A 286 -13.99 11.20 -5.84
N ALA A 287 -13.29 11.44 -6.96
CA ALA A 287 -12.01 10.83 -7.27
C ALA A 287 -12.01 9.27 -7.22
N GLY A 288 -13.17 8.64 -7.45
CA GLY A 288 -13.29 7.18 -7.36
C GLY A 288 -13.29 6.65 -5.93
N ASP A 289 -13.19 7.53 -4.93
CA ASP A 289 -13.24 7.21 -3.52
C ASP A 289 -14.66 6.83 -3.10
N ARG A 290 -14.76 5.73 -2.36
CA ARG A 290 -16.00 5.10 -1.92
C ARG A 290 -16.03 4.85 -0.42
N ASP A 291 -15.00 5.28 0.31
CA ASP A 291 -14.99 5.13 1.75
C ASP A 291 -15.73 6.29 2.44
N ALA A 292 -15.61 6.38 3.77
CA ALA A 292 -16.38 7.33 4.55
C ALA A 292 -15.81 8.76 4.52
N SER A 293 -14.60 8.99 3.98
CA SER A 293 -14.00 10.31 3.94
C SER A 293 -12.84 10.50 2.96
N TYR A 294 -12.96 11.50 2.08
CA TYR A 294 -11.85 11.92 1.20
C TYR A 294 -10.77 12.75 1.91
N ALA A 295 -10.91 13.01 3.23
CA ALA A 295 -9.93 13.75 4.01
C ALA A 295 -8.55 13.10 3.99
N ASP A 296 -8.50 11.83 3.61
CA ASP A 296 -7.37 10.97 3.70
C ASP A 296 -6.37 11.17 2.57
N TRP A 297 -6.75 10.89 1.32
CA TRP A 297 -5.92 11.15 0.15
C TRP A 297 -5.74 12.65 -0.09
N TYR A 298 -6.76 13.48 0.20
CA TYR A 298 -6.65 14.93 0.02
C TYR A 298 -5.71 15.54 1.06
N GLY A 299 -5.80 15.11 2.33
CA GLY A 299 -4.84 15.54 3.35
C GLY A 299 -3.43 15.01 3.07
N ALA A 300 -3.31 13.79 2.57
CA ALA A 300 -2.02 13.23 2.13
C ALA A 300 -1.43 13.98 0.93
N HIS A 301 -2.25 14.52 0.03
CA HIS A 301 -1.81 15.38 -1.08
C HIS A 301 -1.24 16.70 -0.57
N GLU A 302 -2.00 17.42 0.27
CA GLU A 302 -1.58 18.72 0.79
C GLU A 302 -0.37 18.61 1.73
N LEU A 303 -0.28 17.52 2.51
CA LEU A 303 0.93 17.18 3.26
C LEU A 303 2.11 16.87 2.32
N GLY A 304 1.88 16.21 1.18
CA GLY A 304 2.93 15.94 0.19
C GLY A 304 3.63 17.22 -0.27
N HIS A 305 2.89 18.31 -0.45
CA HIS A 305 3.46 19.62 -0.73
C HIS A 305 4.37 20.14 0.39
N THR A 306 3.99 19.96 1.66
CA THR A 306 4.86 20.34 2.80
C THR A 306 6.18 19.56 2.81
N PHE A 307 6.22 18.37 2.21
CA PHE A 307 7.44 17.58 2.01
C PHE A 307 8.22 17.96 0.74
N GLY A 308 7.79 18.98 0.00
CA GLY A 308 8.47 19.47 -1.20
C GLY A 308 8.04 18.79 -2.50
N ARG A 309 6.90 18.11 -2.52
CA ARG A 309 6.38 17.45 -3.71
C ARG A 309 5.58 18.44 -4.56
N PHE A 310 5.74 18.37 -5.88
CA PHE A 310 5.02 19.19 -6.85
C PHE A 310 4.05 18.33 -7.67
N HIS A 311 3.13 19.00 -8.34
CA HIS A 311 2.14 18.36 -9.21
C HIS A 311 2.75 17.81 -10.50
N PRO A 312 2.38 16.58 -10.91
CA PRO A 312 2.85 15.99 -12.17
C PRO A 312 2.08 16.46 -13.41
N GLY A 313 1.05 17.31 -13.26
CA GLY A 313 0.28 17.83 -14.39
C GLY A 313 -0.90 16.96 -14.84
N PHE A 314 -1.48 16.18 -13.92
CA PHE A 314 -2.60 15.30 -14.21
C PHE A 314 -3.73 15.42 -13.17
N PRO A 315 -5.01 15.47 -13.58
CA PRO A 315 -5.50 15.43 -14.97
C PRO A 315 -5.10 16.65 -15.80
N PRO A 316 -4.91 16.52 -17.13
CA PRO A 316 -4.46 17.62 -17.96
C PRO A 316 -5.45 18.79 -17.89
N ALA A 317 -4.94 20.02 -17.86
CA ALA A 317 -5.71 21.27 -17.74
C ALA A 317 -6.48 21.47 -16.41
N ALA A 318 -6.52 20.48 -15.51
CA ALA A 318 -7.10 20.61 -14.17
C ALA A 318 -6.04 20.81 -13.06
N GLN A 319 -4.78 20.54 -13.38
CA GLN A 319 -3.63 20.66 -12.51
C GLN A 319 -2.44 21.24 -13.27
N ASP A 320 -1.62 22.04 -12.60
CA ASP A 320 -0.32 22.49 -13.14
C ASP A 320 0.70 21.34 -13.22
N ALA A 321 1.69 21.50 -14.09
CA ALA A 321 2.75 20.51 -14.34
C ALA A 321 4.09 20.97 -13.76
N SER A 322 4.11 21.28 -12.45
CA SER A 322 5.30 21.84 -11.78
C SER A 322 6.36 20.80 -11.39
N ASP A 323 6.09 19.50 -11.50
CA ASP A 323 7.08 18.42 -11.39
C ASP A 323 7.47 17.88 -12.78
N PRO A 324 8.38 18.54 -13.52
CA PRO A 324 8.82 18.07 -14.83
C PRO A 324 9.63 16.78 -14.78
N THR A 325 10.01 16.33 -13.58
CA THR A 325 10.81 15.12 -13.36
C THR A 325 9.98 13.90 -12.99
N PHE A 326 8.66 14.07 -12.81
CA PHE A 326 7.75 12.97 -12.51
C PHE A 326 7.81 11.92 -13.63
N PRO A 327 8.14 10.65 -13.32
CA PRO A 327 8.58 9.71 -14.35
C PRO A 327 7.45 8.90 -14.99
N TYR A 328 6.22 9.00 -14.49
CA TYR A 328 5.11 8.15 -14.91
C TYR A 328 4.09 8.94 -15.73
N GLU A 329 3.73 8.41 -16.89
CA GLU A 329 2.76 9.04 -17.78
C GLU A 329 1.39 9.13 -17.09
N ASN A 330 0.63 10.18 -17.42
CA ASN A 330 -0.71 10.44 -16.88
C ASN A 330 -0.77 10.51 -15.35
N GLY A 331 0.34 10.81 -14.66
CA GLY A 331 0.34 10.84 -13.19
C GLY A 331 0.14 9.45 -12.55
N CYS A 332 0.26 8.36 -13.31
CA CYS A 332 0.11 7.00 -12.79
C CYS A 332 1.19 6.66 -11.75
N ILE A 333 1.01 5.57 -10.98
CA ILE A 333 2.04 5.10 -10.05
C ILE A 333 3.11 4.20 -10.72
N SER A 334 2.92 3.85 -11.99
CA SER A 334 3.86 3.04 -12.78
C SER A 334 3.83 3.37 -14.28
N LYS A 335 4.78 2.82 -15.03
CA LYS A 335 4.81 2.80 -16.50
C LYS A 335 4.12 1.56 -17.08
N PRO A 336 3.85 1.52 -18.40
CA PRO A 336 3.26 0.35 -19.07
C PRO A 336 4.07 -0.96 -18.96
N ASP A 337 5.34 -0.88 -18.54
CA ASP A 337 6.15 -2.03 -18.15
C ASP A 337 5.64 -2.76 -16.91
N ASN A 338 4.64 -2.17 -16.22
CA ASN A 338 4.06 -2.64 -14.97
C ASN A 338 5.14 -2.89 -13.92
N LYS A 339 6.23 -2.12 -13.89
CA LYS A 339 7.31 -2.34 -12.93
C LYS A 339 6.80 -2.23 -11.49
N TYR A 340 6.06 -1.17 -11.19
CA TYR A 340 5.54 -0.90 -9.86
C TYR A 340 4.05 -1.22 -9.74
N VAL A 341 3.66 -1.84 -8.64
CA VAL A 341 2.25 -2.06 -8.27
C VAL A 341 2.06 -1.62 -6.83
N GLY A 342 0.99 -0.86 -6.58
CA GLY A 342 0.63 -0.43 -5.23
C GLY A 342 -0.05 -1.57 -4.47
N VAL A 343 0.07 -1.54 -3.15
CA VAL A 343 -0.65 -2.42 -2.24
C VAL A 343 -1.08 -1.59 -1.03
N ASP A 344 -2.39 -1.51 -0.82
CA ASP A 344 -2.94 -1.09 0.47
C ASP A 344 -2.93 -2.30 1.40
N THR A 345 -2.26 -2.20 2.54
CA THR A 345 -2.23 -3.29 3.52
C THR A 345 -3.54 -3.43 4.31
N GLY A 346 -4.47 -2.49 4.15
CA GLY A 346 -5.75 -2.41 4.85
C GLY A 346 -5.64 -1.88 6.28
N ASP A 347 -6.80 -1.55 6.86
CA ASP A 347 -6.99 -1.14 8.25
C ASP A 347 -8.25 -1.81 8.81
N HIS A 348 -8.07 -2.74 9.74
CA HIS A 348 -9.17 -3.48 10.33
C HIS A 348 -10.05 -2.60 11.24
N GLU A 349 -9.50 -1.55 11.87
CA GLU A 349 -10.28 -0.66 12.73
C GLU A 349 -11.31 0.14 11.93
N LEU A 350 -11.01 0.41 10.65
CA LEU A 350 -11.90 1.08 9.70
C LEU A 350 -12.60 0.11 8.74
N GLY A 351 -12.39 -1.19 8.88
CA GLY A 351 -12.95 -2.19 7.96
C GLY A 351 -12.42 -2.10 6.53
N LEU A 352 -11.24 -1.51 6.33
CA LEU A 352 -10.57 -1.38 5.04
C LEU A 352 -9.79 -2.67 4.75
N PRO A 353 -10.15 -3.45 3.70
CA PRO A 353 -9.41 -4.65 3.36
C PRO A 353 -8.06 -4.32 2.71
N ALA A 354 -7.16 -5.30 2.70
CA ALA A 354 -5.96 -5.20 1.87
C ALA A 354 -6.35 -5.28 0.38
N ALA A 355 -5.65 -4.54 -0.47
CA ALA A 355 -5.92 -4.47 -1.90
C ALA A 355 -4.64 -4.29 -2.71
N ALA A 356 -4.60 -4.89 -3.90
CA ALA A 356 -3.62 -4.56 -4.92
C ALA A 356 -4.14 -3.39 -5.76
N LEU A 357 -3.26 -2.46 -6.10
CA LEU A 357 -3.58 -1.19 -6.73
C LEU A 357 -2.82 -1.12 -8.07
N PRO A 358 -3.48 -1.45 -9.21
CA PRO A 358 -2.83 -1.55 -10.51
C PRO A 358 -2.15 -0.25 -10.95
N GLY A 359 -0.90 -0.36 -11.39
CA GLY A 359 -0.04 0.81 -11.56
C GLY A 359 -0.43 1.76 -12.68
N LEU A 360 -1.31 1.34 -13.59
CA LEU A 360 -1.79 2.14 -14.73
C LEU A 360 -3.23 2.67 -14.55
N THR A 361 -3.89 2.35 -13.44
CA THR A 361 -5.24 2.85 -13.13
C THR A 361 -5.29 3.63 -11.83
N TYR A 362 -4.26 3.47 -10.98
CA TYR A 362 -4.02 4.30 -9.81
C TYR A 362 -3.04 5.42 -10.15
N HIS A 363 -3.31 6.59 -9.58
CA HIS A 363 -2.54 7.80 -9.79
C HIS A 363 -1.78 8.19 -8.52
N ASP A 364 -0.65 8.87 -8.69
CA ASP A 364 0.13 9.38 -7.59
C ASP A 364 -0.68 10.41 -6.81
N VAL A 365 -0.59 10.37 -5.48
CA VAL A 365 -1.33 11.28 -4.59
C VAL A 365 -1.09 12.75 -4.90
N MET A 366 0.04 13.12 -5.54
CA MET A 366 0.29 14.49 -5.98
C MET A 366 -0.51 14.88 -7.24
N THR A 367 -1.36 14.00 -7.76
CA THR A 367 -2.41 14.32 -8.73
C THR A 367 -3.69 14.73 -8.00
N TYR A 368 -4.66 15.30 -8.72
CA TYR A 368 -6.06 15.39 -8.27
C TYR A 368 -6.98 14.43 -9.06
N ALA A 369 -6.40 13.38 -9.62
CA ALA A 369 -7.10 12.34 -10.38
C ALA A 369 -7.88 11.37 -9.48
N ASP A 370 -8.43 10.32 -10.09
CA ASP A 370 -9.09 9.24 -9.38
C ASP A 370 -8.11 8.16 -8.89
N ASN A 371 -8.53 7.33 -7.93
CA ASN A 371 -7.76 6.18 -7.43
C ASN A 371 -6.36 6.57 -6.93
N GLN A 372 -6.33 7.45 -5.92
CA GLN A 372 -5.10 8.03 -5.41
C GLN A 372 -4.29 7.07 -4.54
N TRP A 373 -2.98 6.99 -4.81
CA TRP A 373 -2.02 6.24 -3.99
C TRP A 373 -0.61 6.81 -4.12
N LEU A 374 0.34 6.41 -3.28
CA LEU A 374 1.73 6.85 -3.45
C LEU A 374 2.44 6.03 -4.53
N SER A 375 3.08 6.72 -5.49
CA SER A 375 4.05 6.10 -6.38
C SER A 375 5.39 5.88 -5.68
N ALA A 376 6.24 5.02 -6.26
CA ALA A 376 7.58 4.78 -5.73
C ALA A 376 8.45 6.06 -5.73
N TYR A 377 8.18 6.98 -6.67
CA TYR A 377 8.87 8.27 -6.78
C TYR A 377 8.50 9.21 -5.62
N THR A 378 7.20 9.41 -5.37
CA THR A 378 6.72 10.26 -4.26
C THR A 378 7.03 9.63 -2.90
N TYR A 379 6.88 8.32 -2.74
CA TYR A 379 7.20 7.59 -1.51
C TYR A 379 8.66 7.81 -1.07
N GLN A 380 9.62 7.64 -1.98
CA GLN A 380 11.04 7.81 -1.67
C GLN A 380 11.42 9.27 -1.41
N ALA A 381 10.80 10.22 -2.10
CA ALA A 381 11.03 11.64 -1.88
C ALA A 381 10.53 12.08 -0.48
N ILE A 382 9.33 11.65 -0.07
CA ILE A 382 8.81 11.90 1.28
C ILE A 382 9.69 11.22 2.33
N MET A 383 10.16 9.99 2.09
CA MET A 383 11.05 9.28 3.02
C MET A 383 12.35 10.07 3.23
N THR A 384 12.93 10.57 2.15
CA THR A 384 14.15 11.40 2.20
C THR A 384 13.90 12.66 3.01
N ARG A 385 12.81 13.39 2.74
CA ARG A 385 12.48 14.60 3.49
C ARG A 385 12.29 14.35 4.98
N LEU A 386 11.57 13.28 5.35
CA LEU A 386 11.36 12.93 6.77
C LEU A 386 12.68 12.64 7.49
N LEU A 387 13.62 11.95 6.84
CA LEU A 387 14.96 11.71 7.39
C LEU A 387 15.75 13.01 7.57
N GLU A 388 15.68 13.92 6.60
CA GLU A 388 16.36 15.22 6.67
C GLU A 388 15.76 16.14 7.75
N GLU A 389 14.43 16.15 7.90
CA GLU A 389 13.74 16.89 8.95
C GLU A 389 14.04 16.34 10.35
N ASP A 390 14.11 15.02 10.51
CA ASP A 390 14.47 14.42 11.79
C ASP A 390 15.92 14.76 12.19
N ALA A 391 16.83 14.88 11.21
CA ALA A 391 18.22 15.28 11.40
C ALA A 391 18.41 16.75 11.84
N LEU A 392 17.38 17.59 11.78
CA LEU A 392 17.40 18.94 12.40
C LEU A 392 17.53 18.86 13.93
N GLY A 393 17.20 17.71 14.52
CA GLY A 393 17.21 17.48 15.96
C GLY A 393 16.05 18.15 16.69
N PRO A 394 15.88 17.87 17.99
CA PRO A 394 14.94 18.59 18.85
C PRO A 394 15.42 20.05 19.05
N PRO A 395 14.58 20.95 19.60
CA PRO A 395 15.02 22.29 19.97
C PRO A 395 16.25 22.23 20.88
N VAL A 396 17.22 23.10 20.64
CA VAL A 396 18.28 23.36 21.62
C VAL A 396 17.62 24.15 22.76
N ALA A 397 17.64 23.57 23.97
CA ALA A 397 17.05 24.14 25.19
C ALA A 397 17.65 25.49 25.58
#